data_AF-A0A7L2QV15-F1
#
_entry.id   AF-A0A7L2QV15-F1
#
_cell.length_a   1.000
_cell.length_b   1.000
_cell.length_c   1.000
_cell.angle_alpha   90.00
_cell.angle_beta   90.00
_cell.angle_gamma   90.00
#
_symmetry.space_group_name_H-M   'P 1'
#
loop_
_entity.id
_entity.type
_entity.pdbx_description
1 polymer ?
#
loop_
_entity_poly.entity_id
_entity_poly.type
_entity_poly.pdbx_seq_one_letter_code
_entity_poly.pdbx_strand_id
1 'polypeptide(L)'
;PFKGQLELHEDVKIYIEENYEQINVPVPQFGGSDPADIIHDFQRGLTAYHDITLDKCYVIELNTTIVMPPRNLWELLVNVKKGTYLPQTYIIQEEMIATEHVSDMEQLGSFIYRLCSGKETYRLRRRGARRRES
;
A
#
# COMPACT_ATOMS: atom_id res chain seq x y z
N PRO A 1 10.08 33.14 -10.78
CA PRO A 1 10.37 31.78 -10.26
C PRO A 1 9.11 31.18 -9.60
N PHE A 2 8.36 30.37 -10.34
CA PHE A 2 7.15 29.72 -9.84
C PHE A 2 7.56 28.59 -8.89
N LYS A 3 7.46 28.82 -7.57
CA LYS A 3 7.37 27.74 -6.59
C LYS A 3 5.91 27.25 -6.59
N GLY A 4 5.56 26.47 -7.61
CA GLY A 4 4.33 25.69 -7.55
C GLY A 4 4.52 24.60 -6.50
N GLN A 5 3.75 24.66 -5.42
CA GLN A 5 3.57 23.52 -4.53
C GLN A 5 2.91 22.43 -5.38
N LEU A 6 3.67 21.40 -5.74
CA LEU A 6 3.16 20.29 -6.54
C LEU A 6 2.48 19.31 -5.59
N GLU A 7 1.17 19.13 -5.75
CA GLU A 7 0.40 18.13 -5.01
C GLU A 7 0.43 16.81 -5.80
N LEU A 8 0.90 15.73 -5.16
CA LEU A 8 0.66 14.38 -5.64
C LEU A 8 -0.80 14.05 -5.30
N HIS A 9 -1.63 13.79 -6.31
CA HIS A 9 -3.02 13.37 -6.10
C HIS A 9 -3.09 11.85 -6.15
N GLU A 10 -3.18 11.22 -4.98
CA GLU A 10 -3.48 9.79 -4.85
C GLU A 10 -5.00 9.59 -4.92
N ASP A 11 -5.44 8.63 -5.72
CA ASP A 11 -6.85 8.23 -5.75
C ASP A 11 -7.07 7.05 -4.81
N VAL A 12 -7.74 7.32 -3.69
CA VAL A 12 -8.06 6.34 -2.64
C VAL A 12 -9.52 5.93 -2.72
N LYS A 13 -9.78 4.63 -2.89
CA LYS A 13 -11.11 4.02 -2.86
C LYS A 13 -11.21 3.11 -1.66
N ILE A 14 -12.21 3.34 -0.81
CA ILE A 14 -12.42 2.60 0.43
C ILE A 14 -13.72 1.80 0.31
N TYR A 15 -13.61 0.50 0.50
CA TYR A 15 -14.71 -0.45 0.42
C TYR A 15 -15.00 -0.98 1.82
N ILE A 16 -15.89 -0.30 2.54
CA ILE A 16 -16.17 -0.56 3.96
C ILE A 16 -16.80 -1.94 4.16
N GLU A 17 -17.71 -2.35 3.28
CA GLU A 17 -18.42 -3.63 3.41
C GLU A 17 -17.52 -4.81 3.10
N GLU A 18 -16.68 -4.68 2.07
CA GLU A 18 -15.71 -5.67 1.65
C GLU A 18 -14.40 -5.64 2.44
N ASN A 19 -14.24 -4.65 3.32
CA ASN A 19 -13.10 -4.48 4.22
C ASN A 19 -11.74 -4.46 3.48
N TYR A 20 -11.65 -3.64 2.42
CA TYR A 20 -10.39 -3.35 1.75
C TYR A 20 -10.35 -1.92 1.23
N GLU A 21 -9.15 -1.43 0.93
CA GLU A 21 -8.96 -0.19 0.17
C GLU A 21 -7.99 -0.37 -0.98
N GLN A 22 -8.15 0.49 -1.99
CA GLN A 22 -7.32 0.55 -3.18
C GLN A 22 -6.80 1.99 -3.34
N ILE A 23 -5.49 2.13 -3.50
CA ILE A 23 -4.80 3.40 -3.68
C ILE A 23 -4.07 3.35 -5.02
N ASN A 24 -4.21 4.40 -5.81
CA ASN A 24 -3.56 4.52 -7.12
C ASN A 24 -2.54 5.66 -6.97
N VAL A 25 -1.25 5.32 -7.01
CA VAL A 25 -0.14 6.26 -6.88
C VAL A 25 0.35 6.63 -8.27
N PRO A 26 0.10 7.86 -8.74
CA PRO A 26 0.48 8.26 -10.10
C PRO A 26 1.99 8.40 -10.25
N VAL A 27 2.46 8.40 -11.51
CA VAL A 27 3.86 8.64 -11.86
C VAL A 27 4.32 9.98 -11.25
N PRO A 28 5.35 10.00 -10.38
CA PRO A 28 5.87 11.25 -9.87
C PRO A 28 6.57 12.02 -10.99
N GLN A 29 6.30 13.32 -11.08
CA GLN A 29 6.88 14.18 -12.12
C GLN A 29 8.41 14.32 -12.00
N PHE A 30 8.99 13.93 -10.85
CA PHE A 30 10.44 13.88 -10.62
C PHE A 30 10.81 12.68 -9.71
N GLY A 31 11.48 11.68 -10.29
CA GLY A 31 12.46 10.73 -9.72
C GLY A 31 12.32 10.12 -8.31
N GLY A 32 11.18 10.23 -7.62
CA GLY A 32 11.08 9.93 -6.19
C GLY A 32 10.49 8.58 -5.78
N SER A 33 9.66 7.96 -6.62
CA SER A 33 9.14 6.60 -6.42
C SER A 33 8.62 6.04 -7.74
N ASP A 34 8.45 4.73 -7.83
CA ASP A 34 7.73 4.13 -8.95
C ASP A 34 6.22 4.37 -8.80
N PRO A 35 5.48 4.54 -9.92
CA PRO A 35 4.03 4.46 -9.93
C PRO A 35 3.57 3.10 -9.41
N ALA A 36 2.49 3.07 -8.62
CA ALA A 36 2.03 1.83 -8.03
C ALA A 36 0.52 1.80 -7.80
N ASP A 37 -0.07 0.61 -7.95
CA ASP A 37 -1.39 0.29 -7.41
C ASP A 37 -1.21 -0.47 -6.10
N ILE A 38 -1.92 -0.04 -5.06
CA ILE A 38 -1.79 -0.59 -3.71
C ILE A 38 -3.16 -1.11 -3.27
N ILE A 39 -3.19 -2.33 -2.74
CA ILE A 39 -4.36 -2.87 -2.04
C ILE A 39 -4.00 -3.10 -0.58
N HIS A 40 -4.88 -2.69 0.32
CA HIS A 40 -4.88 -3.14 1.70
C HIS A 40 -6.10 -4.02 1.92
N ASP A 41 -5.88 -5.32 2.06
CA ASP A 41 -6.92 -6.29 2.40
C ASP A 41 -6.92 -6.45 3.92
N PHE A 42 -7.83 -5.73 4.59
CA PHE A 42 -7.91 -5.73 6.05
C PHE A 42 -8.44 -7.06 6.60
N GLN A 43 -9.19 -7.82 5.80
CA GLN A 43 -9.68 -9.13 6.20
C GLN A 43 -8.54 -10.16 6.21
N ARG A 44 -7.64 -10.09 5.23
CA ARG A 44 -6.44 -10.94 5.15
C ARG A 44 -5.26 -10.43 5.98
N GLY A 45 -5.28 -9.16 6.36
CA GLY A 45 -4.15 -8.50 7.02
C GLY A 45 -2.94 -8.41 6.09
N LEU A 46 -3.17 -8.15 4.80
CA LEU A 46 -2.12 -8.07 3.78
C LEU A 46 -2.15 -6.74 3.04
N THR A 47 -0.97 -6.28 2.66
CA THR A 47 -0.79 -5.22 1.68
C THR A 47 -0.15 -5.79 0.43
N ALA A 48 -0.68 -5.45 -0.74
CA ALA A 48 -0.07 -5.73 -2.02
C ALA A 48 0.28 -4.42 -2.73
N TYR A 49 1.47 -4.37 -3.30
CA TYR A 49 1.96 -3.32 -4.18
C TYR A 49 2.15 -3.91 -5.57
N HIS A 50 1.51 -3.34 -6.58
CA HIS A 50 1.86 -3.57 -7.98
C HIS A 50 2.73 -2.40 -8.43
N ASP A 51 4.01 -2.67 -8.64
CA ASP A 51 4.93 -1.74 -9.27
C ASP A 51 4.63 -1.71 -10.77
N ILE A 52 4.12 -0.57 -11.24
CA ILE A 52 3.67 -0.42 -12.63
C ILE A 52 4.87 -0.36 -13.58
N THR A 53 6.02 0.14 -13.12
CA THR A 53 7.25 0.23 -13.94
C THR A 53 7.84 -1.16 -14.20
N LEU A 54 7.94 -1.98 -13.15
CA LEU A 54 8.52 -3.31 -13.22
C LEU A 54 7.53 -4.40 -13.65
N ASP A 55 6.24 -4.09 -13.62
CA ASP A 55 5.13 -5.03 -13.76
C ASP A 55 5.25 -6.23 -12.79
N LYS A 56 5.60 -5.91 -11.54
CA LYS A 56 5.82 -6.89 -10.47
C LYS A 56 4.90 -6.61 -9.30
N CYS A 57 4.47 -7.69 -8.65
CA CYS A 57 3.70 -7.61 -7.44
C CYS A 57 4.55 -7.95 -6.21
N TYR A 58 4.27 -7.25 -5.12
CA TYR A 58 4.98 -7.38 -3.87
C TYR A 58 3.98 -7.41 -2.72
N VAL A 59 4.06 -8.41 -1.84
CA VAL A 59 3.06 -8.61 -0.78
C VAL A 59 3.73 -8.64 0.59
N ILE A 60 3.15 -7.95 1.57
CA ILE A 60 3.60 -7.94 2.96
C ILE A 60 2.42 -8.04 3.93
N GLU A 61 2.69 -8.48 5.16
CA GLU A 61 1.76 -8.32 6.27
C GLU A 61 1.44 -6.84 6.53
N LEU A 62 0.15 -6.56 6.70
CA LEU A 62 -0.36 -5.23 6.98
C LEU A 62 0.11 -4.76 8.36
N ASN A 63 0.64 -3.54 8.45
CA ASN A 63 0.94 -2.93 9.74
C ASN A 63 -0.27 -2.20 10.29
N THR A 64 -1.05 -2.89 11.11
CA THR A 64 -2.30 -2.39 11.68
C THR A 64 -2.11 -1.28 12.71
N THR A 65 -0.88 -0.92 13.08
CA THR A 65 -0.61 0.26 13.93
C THR A 65 -0.60 1.56 13.12
N ILE A 66 -0.39 1.45 11.80
CA ILE A 66 -0.31 2.59 10.88
C ILE A 66 -1.53 2.64 9.97
N VAL A 67 -1.98 1.48 9.48
CA VAL A 67 -3.04 1.37 8.49
C VAL A 67 -4.17 0.52 9.05
N MET A 68 -5.31 1.15 9.36
CA MET A 68 -6.46 0.50 10.01
C MET A 68 -7.74 0.68 9.19
N PRO A 69 -8.61 -0.34 9.15
CA PRO A 69 -9.91 -0.20 8.52
C PRO A 69 -10.79 0.78 9.31
N PRO A 70 -11.60 1.62 8.63
CA PRO A 70 -12.62 2.42 9.29
C PRO A 70 -13.76 1.51 9.73
N ARG A 71 -14.27 1.66 10.95
CA ARG A 71 -15.37 0.82 11.45
C ARG A 71 -16.69 1.13 10.76
N ASN A 72 -16.88 2.38 10.33
CA ASN A 72 -18.06 2.84 9.60
C ASN A 72 -17.78 4.17 8.86
N LEU A 73 -18.72 4.56 7.99
CA LEU A 73 -18.62 5.78 7.18
C LEU A 73 -18.50 7.04 8.05
N TRP A 74 -19.18 7.12 9.20
CA TRP A 74 -19.10 8.29 10.08
C TRP A 74 -17.71 8.47 10.68
N GLU A 75 -17.11 7.40 11.17
CA GLU A 75 -15.73 7.41 11.67
C GLU A 75 -14.76 7.81 10.56
N LEU A 76 -14.92 7.23 9.36
CA LEU A 76 -14.12 7.58 8.20
C LEU A 76 -14.18 9.09 7.90
N LEU A 77 -15.38 9.65 7.79
CA LEU A 77 -15.57 11.08 7.50
C LEU A 77 -14.95 11.98 8.59
N VAL A 78 -15.06 11.59 9.86
CA VAL A 78 -14.43 12.32 10.97
C VAL A 78 -12.91 12.27 10.87
N ASN A 79 -12.33 11.11 10.58
CA ASN A 79 -10.89 10.92 10.50
C ASN A 79 -10.29 11.55 9.24
N VAL A 80 -11.02 11.57 8.11
CA VAL A 80 -10.65 12.33 6.92
C VAL A 80 -10.64 13.83 7.21
N LYS A 81 -11.69 14.36 7.86
CA LYS A 81 -11.76 15.78 8.24
C LYS A 81 -10.64 16.18 9.22
N LYS A 82 -10.23 15.26 10.09
CA LYS A 82 -9.11 15.46 11.03
C LYS A 82 -7.73 15.28 10.38
N GLY A 83 -7.67 14.75 9.16
CA GLY A 83 -6.41 14.43 8.48
C GLY A 83 -5.69 13.21 9.07
N THR A 84 -6.39 12.33 9.78
CA THR A 84 -5.80 11.16 10.46
C THR A 84 -6.06 9.83 9.74
N TYR A 85 -6.93 9.79 8.73
CA TYR A 85 -7.20 8.57 7.96
C TYR A 85 -6.29 8.42 6.73
N LEU A 86 -5.92 9.55 6.10
CA LEU A 86 -5.08 9.55 4.90
C LEU A 86 -3.74 10.21 5.24
N PRO A 87 -2.63 9.45 5.29
CA PRO A 87 -1.33 10.10 5.33
C PRO A 87 -1.12 10.81 3.98
N GLN A 88 -0.84 12.11 3.98
CA GLN A 88 -0.45 12.88 2.77
C GLN A 88 0.91 12.43 2.18
N THR A 89 1.48 11.36 2.71
CA THR A 89 2.78 10.81 2.38
C THR A 89 2.70 9.29 2.59
N TYR A 90 2.05 8.55 1.70
CA TYR A 90 2.19 7.07 1.69
C TYR A 90 3.64 6.60 1.48
N ILE A 91 4.55 7.53 1.21
CA ILE A 91 6.00 7.33 1.17
C ILE A 91 6.60 7.33 2.59
N ILE A 92 6.38 6.25 3.35
CA ILE A 92 7.41 5.86 4.34
C ILE A 92 8.48 5.12 3.51
N GLN A 93 9.62 5.76 3.28
CA GLN A 93 10.76 5.12 2.63
C GLN A 93 11.40 4.10 3.60
N GLU A 94 10.75 2.95 3.75
CA GLU A 94 11.33 1.78 4.38
C GLU A 94 12.09 0.96 3.35
N GLU A 95 13.28 0.50 3.71
CA GLU A 95 13.99 -0.47 2.90
C GLU A 95 13.29 -1.82 3.01
N MET A 96 12.68 -2.22 1.90
CA MET A 96 12.03 -3.51 1.72
C MET A 96 12.94 -4.45 0.95
N ILE A 97 12.92 -5.72 1.33
CA ILE A 97 13.67 -6.77 0.65
C ILE A 97 12.66 -7.76 0.08
N ALA A 98 12.68 -7.95 -1.24
CA ALA A 98 11.95 -9.03 -1.90
C ALA A 98 12.60 -10.37 -1.51
N THR A 99 11.78 -11.30 -1.03
CA THR A 99 12.24 -12.60 -0.52
C THR A 99 11.80 -13.74 -1.44
N GLU A 100 10.75 -14.44 -1.07
CA GLU A 100 10.26 -15.64 -1.74
C GLU A 100 9.25 -15.30 -2.85
N HIS A 101 9.29 -16.06 -3.94
CA HIS A 101 8.26 -16.01 -4.97
C HIS A 101 6.98 -16.66 -4.46
N VAL A 102 5.84 -16.01 -4.69
CA VAL A 102 4.52 -16.53 -4.32
C VAL A 102 4.02 -17.42 -5.45
N SER A 103 4.01 -18.73 -5.24
CA SER A 103 3.50 -19.71 -6.21
C SER A 103 1.98 -19.91 -6.11
N ASP A 104 1.46 -19.97 -4.88
CA ASP A 104 0.02 -20.04 -4.62
C ASP A 104 -0.52 -18.63 -4.39
N MET A 105 -1.23 -18.10 -5.39
CA MET A 105 -1.86 -16.78 -5.35
C MET A 105 -3.24 -16.79 -4.70
N GLU A 106 -3.91 -17.95 -4.59
CA GLU A 106 -5.26 -18.03 -4.04
C GLU A 106 -5.29 -17.71 -2.55
N GLN A 107 -4.21 -18.05 -1.83
CA GLN A 107 -4.04 -17.72 -0.42
C GLN A 107 -4.02 -16.21 -0.13
N LEU A 108 -3.75 -15.37 -1.15
CA LEU A 108 -3.67 -13.92 -0.99
C LEU A 108 -5.04 -13.24 -0.88
N GLY A 109 -6.12 -13.95 -1.19
CA GLY A 109 -7.47 -13.38 -1.25
C GLY A 109 -7.80 -12.80 -2.63
N SER A 110 -9.09 -12.62 -2.90
CA SER A 110 -9.62 -12.30 -4.22
C SER A 110 -9.18 -10.92 -4.73
N PHE A 111 -9.04 -9.93 -3.85
CA PHE A 111 -8.67 -8.57 -4.21
C PHE A 111 -7.21 -8.50 -4.66
N ILE A 112 -6.29 -9.06 -3.85
CA ILE A 112 -4.86 -9.13 -4.18
C ILE A 112 -4.63 -10.05 -5.37
N TYR A 113 -5.32 -11.19 -5.44
CA TYR A 113 -5.26 -12.07 -6.62
C TYR A 113 -5.62 -11.32 -7.90
N ARG A 114 -6.69 -10.53 -7.89
CA ARG A 114 -7.11 -9.76 -9.07
C ARG A 114 -6.07 -8.73 -9.49
N LEU A 115 -5.42 -8.06 -8.54
CA LEU A 115 -4.35 -7.11 -8.82
C LEU A 115 -3.11 -7.80 -9.43
N CYS A 116 -2.71 -8.92 -8.85
CA CYS A 116 -1.41 -9.53 -9.11
C CYS A 116 -1.42 -10.71 -10.09
N SER A 117 -2.60 -11.17 -10.53
CA SER A 117 -2.70 -12.26 -11.51
C SER A 117 -1.97 -11.89 -12.80
N GLY A 118 -1.19 -12.85 -13.31
CA GLY A 118 -0.34 -12.70 -14.50
C GLY A 118 1.01 -12.02 -14.27
N LYS A 119 1.34 -11.60 -13.03
CA LYS A 119 2.58 -10.89 -12.68
C LYS A 119 3.47 -11.73 -11.78
N GLU A 120 4.80 -11.56 -11.90
CA GLU A 120 5.71 -12.13 -10.91
C GLU A 120 5.42 -11.52 -9.53
N THR A 121 5.15 -12.36 -8.54
CA THR A 121 4.73 -11.92 -7.21
C THR A 121 5.73 -12.39 -6.16
N TYR A 122 6.19 -11.47 -5.30
CA TYR A 122 7.15 -11.76 -4.24
C TYR A 122 6.64 -11.33 -2.88
N ARG A 123 7.05 -12.02 -1.82
CA ARG A 123 6.89 -11.51 -0.46
C ARG A 123 7.93 -10.43 -0.20
N LEU A 124 7.53 -9.40 0.56
CA LEU A 124 8.45 -8.41 1.11
C LEU A 124 8.70 -8.68 2.57
N ARG A 125 9.90 -8.33 3.00
CA ARG A 125 10.27 -8.21 4.40
C ARG A 125 10.90 -6.85 4.64
N ARG A 126 10.47 -6.17 5.71
CA ARG A 126 11.15 -4.98 6.22
C ARG A 126 12.59 -5.32 6.61
N ARG A 127 13.57 -4.52 6.19
CA ARG A 127 14.92 -4.65 6.71
C ARG A 127 14.88 -4.27 8.19
N GLY A 128 15.07 -5.27 9.08
CA GLY A 128 15.05 -5.02 10.52
C GLY A 128 16.04 -3.92 10.89
N ALA A 129 15.61 -2.94 11.68
CA ALA A 129 16.54 -2.07 12.39
C ALA A 129 17.51 -2.99 13.14
N ARG A 130 18.82 -2.87 12.88
CA ARG A 130 19.83 -3.64 13.61
C ARG A 130 19.50 -3.51 15.09
N ARG A 131 19.09 -4.60 15.74
CA ARG A 131 19.20 -4.68 17.19
C ARG A 131 20.68 -4.46 17.46
N ARG A 132 21.03 -3.32 18.04
CA ARG A 132 22.27 -3.22 18.78
C ARG A 132 22.10 -4.21 19.92
N GLU A 133 22.57 -5.44 19.71
CA GLU A 133 22.84 -6.35 20.80
C GLU A 133 23.77 -5.58 21.74
N SER A 134 23.26 -5.36 22.96
CA SER A 134 23.98 -4.72 24.05
C SER A 134 24.75 -5.78 24.81
#